data_AF-A0A0G4E9C6-F1
#
_entry.id   AF-A0A0G4E9C6-F1
#
_cell.length_a   1.000
_cell.length_b   1.000
_cell.length_c   1.000
_cell.angle_alpha   90.00
_cell.angle_beta   90.00
_cell.angle_gamma   90.00
#
_symmetry.space_group_name_H-M   'P 1'
#
loop_
_entity.id
_entity.type
_entity.pdbx_description
1 polymer ?
#
loop_
_entity_poly.entity_id
_entity_poly.type
_entity_poly.pdbx_seq_one_letter_code
_entity_poly.pdbx_strand_id
1 'polypeptide(L)'
;MWQISPMQHCDAIDTHGVKTNWSAAPTVDVRRPLTGVVWAALRPAGGSMSSTSASAAAGGGGGTGVSIFINHSVMQSNTHSRFRAVVKQLKHARDQATGTIDYIAAKGSVAESRLAMLESATSDLCRALGRLNAVALLEGHSKTFKLIRRAANEKTTKTTNTTSWGAWGGWGGWGEGWVDTSCMFLLTFPSLKKKVEVNSKRRRVDAPPAEPSGAVDPPELPDLPTDVMGGTLLPFINGHHDDAATLTPQHTIALCRTSEAVSGAVEADLVANIDSIIRRNGLTGVIGYTQLRQSTGVRRPFRLIRLHYLMVTGGDWRGNVPVLRLANSCRKIQHLPIELTNDDLQQVGSNAVIDSRPPSIRQYALFSHRLGERMHLTRDAFGRDRLGGGVVVVYTEQTVPDRYRDQSDAADHPCRRYGFDYGSFRGLIIKEYTASNLRRKNTNVSCALRFPSLLFQEPPLGDGCRTIGYHDLSSSRRLVILCGEEDGDDFAAYIGMRKWPDESAYIALRTTGAPQQIGDGPAVFPQKVAMARNTMDRPSLELLPNI
;
A
#
# COMPACT_ATOMS: atom_id res chain seq x y z
N MET A 1 -1.22 27.71 -36.60
CA MET A 1 -0.45 28.98 -36.52
C MET A 1 -1.36 29.95 -35.79
N TRP A 2 -1.23 30.06 -34.46
CA TRP A 2 -2.13 30.89 -33.65
C TRP A 2 -1.34 32.05 -33.07
N GLN A 3 -1.74 33.24 -33.52
CA GLN A 3 -1.17 34.54 -33.22
C GLN A 3 -1.64 34.99 -31.83
N ILE A 4 -0.69 35.34 -30.96
CA ILE A 4 -0.94 35.95 -29.65
C ILE A 4 -0.85 37.46 -29.85
N SER A 5 -1.91 38.19 -29.51
CA SER A 5 -1.89 39.67 -29.37
C SER A 5 -2.15 40.06 -27.91
N PRO A 6 -1.61 41.20 -27.45
CA PRO A 6 -1.25 41.40 -26.05
C PRO A 6 -2.31 42.06 -25.18
N MET A 7 -2.18 41.74 -23.89
CA MET A 7 -2.92 42.19 -22.72
C MET A 7 -2.85 43.71 -22.54
N GLN A 8 -4.00 44.39 -22.50
CA GLN A 8 -4.09 45.80 -22.09
C GLN A 8 -4.30 45.92 -20.58
N HIS A 9 -3.53 46.84 -20.00
CA HIS A 9 -3.62 47.36 -18.65
C HIS A 9 -4.96 48.09 -18.44
N CYS A 10 -5.66 47.85 -17.34
CA CYS A 10 -6.71 48.74 -16.85
C CYS A 10 -6.50 49.07 -15.38
N ASP A 11 -6.71 50.35 -15.10
CA ASP A 11 -6.43 51.09 -13.88
C ASP A 11 -7.39 50.81 -12.71
N ALA A 12 -6.92 51.27 -11.56
CA ALA A 12 -7.58 51.27 -10.26
C ALA A 12 -8.92 52.02 -10.27
N ILE A 13 -9.90 51.48 -9.54
CA ILE A 13 -11.13 52.18 -9.16
C ILE A 13 -11.20 52.24 -7.63
N ASP A 14 -11.21 53.49 -7.14
CA ASP A 14 -11.54 53.89 -5.78
C ASP A 14 -12.92 53.37 -5.36
N THR A 15 -13.03 52.87 -4.13
CA THR A 15 -14.33 52.69 -3.48
C THR A 15 -14.40 53.43 -2.16
N HIS A 16 -15.31 54.41 -2.16
CA HIS A 16 -15.69 55.24 -1.04
C HIS A 16 -16.35 54.46 0.10
N GLY A 17 -16.00 54.92 1.31
CA GLY A 17 -16.62 54.78 2.62
C GLY A 17 -18.05 54.25 2.74
N VAL A 18 -18.19 53.28 3.64
CA VAL A 18 -19.41 53.04 4.41
C VAL A 18 -19.04 53.09 5.90
N LYS A 19 -19.54 54.13 6.58
CA LYS A 19 -19.52 54.26 8.05
C LYS A 19 -20.57 53.31 8.62
N THR A 20 -20.18 52.40 9.52
CA THR A 20 -21.12 51.69 10.39
C THR A 20 -20.89 52.13 11.83
N ASN A 21 -21.91 52.80 12.38
CA ASN A 21 -22.02 53.12 13.80
C ASN A 21 -22.29 51.82 14.58
N TRP A 22 -21.43 51.50 15.54
CA TRP A 22 -21.69 50.48 16.54
C TRP A 22 -21.95 51.12 17.89
N SER A 23 -23.19 50.98 18.35
CA SER A 23 -23.67 51.33 19.68
C SER A 23 -23.11 50.36 20.71
N ALA A 24 -22.64 50.90 21.83
CA ALA A 24 -22.09 50.19 22.96
C ALA A 24 -23.15 49.33 23.69
N ALA A 25 -22.70 48.17 24.19
CA ALA A 25 -23.39 47.36 25.19
C ALA A 25 -22.41 46.99 26.32
N PRO A 26 -22.90 46.71 27.55
CA PRO A 26 -22.21 47.07 28.78
C PRO A 26 -21.23 46.02 29.30
N THR A 27 -20.17 46.50 29.94
CA THR A 27 -19.21 45.75 30.74
C THR A 27 -19.87 45.18 31.99
N VAL A 28 -19.85 43.84 32.13
CA VAL A 28 -20.14 43.15 33.39
C VAL A 28 -18.81 42.81 34.06
N ASP A 29 -18.58 43.45 35.20
CA ASP A 29 -17.47 43.27 36.13
C ASP A 29 -17.73 42.02 37.00
N VAL A 30 -16.83 41.04 36.95
CA VAL A 30 -16.79 39.93 37.91
C VAL A 30 -15.40 39.83 38.50
N ARG A 31 -15.28 40.32 39.74
CA ARG A 31 -14.10 40.19 40.59
C ARG A 31 -14.05 38.85 41.30
N ARG A 32 -12.80 38.40 41.54
CA ARG A 32 -12.23 37.58 42.65
C ARG A 32 -11.67 36.20 42.22
N PRO A 33 -10.70 35.64 42.96
CA PRO A 33 -9.41 36.22 43.34
C PRO A 33 -8.23 35.27 42.99
N LEU A 34 -7.09 35.84 42.63
CA LEU A 34 -5.82 35.11 42.46
C LEU A 34 -5.10 35.02 43.81
N THR A 35 -4.86 33.79 44.28
CA THR A 35 -3.78 33.50 45.25
C THR A 35 -2.48 33.35 44.48
N GLY A 36 -1.52 34.25 44.74
CA GLY A 36 -0.22 34.25 44.12
C GLY A 36 0.78 33.29 44.77
N VAL A 37 1.85 33.00 44.04
CA VAL A 37 3.20 32.87 44.59
C VAL A 37 4.13 33.60 43.63
N VAL A 38 4.77 34.65 44.16
CA VAL A 38 5.79 35.47 43.51
C VAL A 38 7.15 34.85 43.81
N TRP A 39 7.99 34.69 42.79
CA TRP A 39 9.45 34.71 42.96
C TRP A 39 10.03 35.71 41.97
N ALA A 40 10.61 36.77 42.52
CA ALA A 40 11.39 37.76 41.81
C ALA A 40 12.87 37.36 41.86
N ALA A 41 13.59 37.54 40.76
CA ALA A 41 15.04 37.71 40.79
C ALA A 41 15.48 38.59 39.62
N LEU A 42 16.44 39.47 39.94
CA LEU A 42 16.89 40.65 39.22
C LEU A 42 17.57 40.39 37.87
N ARG A 43 17.45 41.39 36.97
CA ARG A 43 18.36 41.63 35.83
C ARG A 43 19.76 42.03 36.32
N PRO A 44 20.80 41.89 35.46
CA PRO A 44 21.23 43.09 34.74
C PRO A 44 21.47 42.88 33.23
N ALA A 45 21.60 44.01 32.55
CA ALA A 45 21.70 44.21 31.12
C ALA A 45 23.13 44.09 30.55
N GLY A 46 23.23 44.02 29.21
CA GLY A 46 24.46 44.14 28.41
C GLY A 46 24.55 43.00 27.39
N GLY A 47 24.35 43.18 26.09
CA GLY A 47 25.26 43.80 25.11
C GLY A 47 25.36 42.84 23.91
N SER A 48 24.73 43.17 22.78
CA SER A 48 25.36 43.57 21.50
C SER A 48 26.26 42.53 20.80
N MET A 49 25.73 42.03 19.68
CA MET A 49 26.32 41.84 18.34
C MET A 49 27.57 40.96 18.08
N SER A 50 27.30 39.94 17.26
CA SER A 50 27.93 39.63 15.95
C SER A 50 29.13 38.69 15.84
N SER A 51 29.14 38.04 14.66
CA SER A 51 30.15 37.25 13.94
C SER A 51 30.21 35.74 14.22
N THR A 52 29.72 34.92 13.28
CA THR A 52 30.41 34.33 12.12
C THR A 52 31.59 33.45 12.52
N SER A 53 31.49 32.13 12.29
CA SER A 53 32.52 31.32 11.62
C SER A 53 32.11 29.86 11.51
N ALA A 54 32.44 29.31 10.35
CA ALA A 54 32.26 27.93 9.93
C ALA A 54 33.06 26.93 10.78
N SER A 55 32.64 25.67 10.76
CA SER A 55 33.56 24.52 10.69
C SER A 55 32.85 23.27 10.18
N ALA A 56 33.56 22.56 9.31
CA ALA A 56 33.26 21.26 8.76
C ALA A 56 33.48 20.15 9.81
N ALA A 57 32.84 18.98 9.62
CA ALA A 57 33.50 17.71 9.34
C ALA A 57 32.67 16.47 9.76
N ALA A 58 32.75 15.48 8.87
CA ALA A 58 32.91 14.05 9.11
C ALA A 58 31.82 13.25 9.85
N GLY A 59 31.47 12.12 9.23
CA GLY A 59 30.52 11.15 9.75
C GLY A 59 31.07 10.28 10.88
N GLY A 60 30.17 9.47 11.43
CA GLY A 60 30.51 8.51 12.46
C GLY A 60 29.27 7.71 12.84
N GLY A 61 28.99 6.66 12.08
CA GLY A 61 27.97 5.68 12.45
C GLY A 61 28.41 4.87 13.67
N GLY A 62 27.65 4.97 14.75
CA GLY A 62 27.78 4.12 15.94
C GLY A 62 26.54 3.25 16.06
N GLY A 63 26.67 1.97 15.71
CA GLY A 63 25.63 0.97 15.92
C GLY A 63 25.61 0.52 17.38
N THR A 64 24.56 0.86 18.11
CA THR A 64 24.26 0.28 19.43
C THR A 64 23.45 -1.01 19.25
N GLY A 65 24.10 -2.14 19.55
CA GLY A 65 23.43 -3.44 19.65
C GLY A 65 22.50 -3.47 20.87
N VAL A 66 21.20 -3.49 20.61
CA VAL A 66 20.17 -3.81 21.60
C VAL A 66 19.71 -5.24 21.32
N SER A 67 20.07 -6.16 22.22
CA SER A 67 19.55 -7.52 22.21
C SER A 67 18.12 -7.52 22.74
N ILE A 68 17.14 -7.64 21.85
CA ILE A 68 15.73 -7.85 22.20
C ILE A 68 15.43 -9.34 22.13
N PHE A 69 14.98 -9.91 23.25
CA PHE A 69 14.42 -11.25 23.31
C PHE A 69 13.09 -11.28 22.56
N ILE A 70 13.07 -11.90 21.37
CA ILE A 70 11.85 -12.20 20.64
C ILE A 70 11.31 -13.55 21.13
N ASN A 71 10.08 -13.55 21.63
CA ASN A 71 9.38 -14.75 22.08
C ASN A 71 8.99 -15.61 20.86
N HIS A 72 9.87 -16.56 20.51
CA HIS A 72 9.72 -17.46 19.35
C HIS A 72 8.63 -18.54 19.50
N SER A 73 8.01 -18.69 20.68
CA SER A 73 7.14 -19.84 20.97
C SER A 73 5.78 -19.80 20.26
N VAL A 74 5.21 -18.62 20.01
CA VAL A 74 3.84 -18.47 19.48
C VAL A 74 3.80 -18.60 17.95
N MET A 75 4.85 -18.22 17.22
CA MET A 75 4.92 -18.41 15.76
C MET A 75 5.17 -19.88 15.37
N GLN A 76 5.80 -20.66 16.26
CA GLN A 76 6.24 -22.02 15.96
C GLN A 76 5.12 -23.07 16.06
N SER A 77 4.10 -22.83 16.88
CA SER A 77 2.96 -23.75 17.02
C SER A 77 2.04 -23.71 15.78
N ASN A 78 1.90 -22.53 15.15
CA ASN A 78 1.01 -22.33 14.01
C ASN A 78 1.61 -22.84 12.68
N THR A 79 2.94 -22.79 12.51
CA THR A 79 3.59 -23.36 11.32
C THR A 79 3.59 -24.89 11.36
N HIS A 80 3.81 -25.49 12.55
CA HIS A 80 3.78 -26.94 12.72
C HIS A 80 2.38 -27.54 12.53
N SER A 81 1.33 -26.86 13.00
CA SER A 81 -0.05 -27.31 12.80
C SER A 81 -0.46 -27.27 11.33
N ARG A 82 -0.11 -26.21 10.61
CA ARG A 82 -0.34 -26.08 9.16
C ARG A 82 0.43 -27.12 8.35
N PHE A 83 1.69 -27.37 8.69
CA PHE A 83 2.47 -28.42 8.05
C PHE A 83 1.84 -29.81 8.24
N ARG A 84 1.40 -30.15 9.46
CA ARG A 84 0.67 -31.40 9.73
C ARG A 84 -0.63 -31.51 8.94
N ALA A 85 -1.36 -30.41 8.76
CA ALA A 85 -2.59 -30.38 7.97
C ALA A 85 -2.31 -30.67 6.49
N VAL A 86 -1.28 -30.05 5.91
CA VAL A 86 -0.85 -30.30 4.52
C VAL A 86 -0.39 -31.74 4.32
N VAL A 87 0.41 -32.30 5.24
CA VAL A 87 0.83 -33.71 5.17
C VAL A 87 -0.36 -34.66 5.26
N LYS A 88 -1.38 -34.36 6.07
CA LYS A 88 -2.62 -35.16 6.14
C LYS A 88 -3.41 -35.10 4.82
N GLN A 89 -3.58 -33.91 4.24
CA GLN A 89 -4.27 -33.75 2.95
C GLN A 89 -3.55 -34.50 1.83
N LEU A 90 -2.22 -34.43 1.79
CA LEU A 90 -1.41 -35.12 0.79
C LEU A 90 -1.46 -36.65 0.94
N LYS A 91 -1.50 -37.17 2.18
CA LYS A 91 -1.74 -38.61 2.41
C LYS A 91 -3.11 -39.03 1.91
N HIS A 92 -4.15 -38.25 2.21
CA HIS A 92 -5.50 -38.53 1.75
C HIS A 92 -5.61 -38.55 0.21
N ALA A 93 -5.01 -37.57 -0.46
CA ALA A 93 -4.95 -37.53 -1.92
C ALA A 93 -4.20 -38.73 -2.52
N ARG A 94 -3.11 -39.17 -1.88
CA ARG A 94 -2.39 -40.39 -2.28
C ARG A 94 -3.29 -41.62 -2.15
N ASP A 95 -3.93 -41.82 -1.00
CA ASP A 95 -4.76 -42.98 -0.73
C ASP A 95 -5.96 -43.04 -1.71
N GLN A 96 -6.54 -41.88 -2.03
CA GLN A 96 -7.60 -41.75 -3.03
C GLN A 96 -7.10 -42.09 -4.45
N ALA A 97 -5.91 -41.62 -4.84
CA ALA A 97 -5.32 -41.92 -6.14
C ALA A 97 -5.01 -43.41 -6.29
N THR A 98 -4.42 -44.03 -5.27
CA THR A 98 -4.14 -45.49 -5.25
C THR A 98 -5.44 -46.29 -5.33
N GLY A 99 -6.47 -45.96 -4.55
CA GLY A 99 -7.76 -46.66 -4.61
C GLY A 99 -8.46 -46.51 -5.97
N THR A 100 -8.29 -45.36 -6.63
CA THR A 100 -8.83 -45.13 -7.99
C THR A 100 -8.12 -46.01 -9.03
N ILE A 101 -6.79 -46.15 -8.91
CA ILE A 101 -6.00 -47.02 -9.79
C ILE A 101 -6.39 -48.48 -9.61
N ASP A 102 -6.51 -48.95 -8.36
CA ASP A 102 -6.92 -50.32 -8.05
C ASP A 102 -8.33 -50.62 -8.60
N TYR A 103 -9.26 -49.67 -8.45
CA TYR A 103 -10.61 -49.78 -9.01
C TYR A 103 -10.61 -49.90 -10.53
N ILE A 104 -9.80 -49.06 -11.20
CA ILE A 104 -9.67 -49.06 -12.66
C ILE A 104 -9.01 -50.36 -13.15
N ALA A 105 -7.96 -50.82 -12.48
CA ALA A 105 -7.29 -52.08 -12.78
C ALA A 105 -8.24 -53.28 -12.63
N ALA A 106 -9.03 -53.32 -11.55
CA ALA A 106 -10.01 -54.37 -11.29
C ALA A 106 -11.15 -54.43 -12.32
N LYS A 107 -11.46 -53.31 -12.99
CA LYS A 107 -12.48 -53.24 -14.04
C LYS A 107 -11.99 -53.72 -15.40
N GLY A 108 -10.69 -54.01 -15.57
CA GLY A 108 -10.12 -54.53 -16.82
C GLY A 108 -10.30 -53.60 -18.03
N SER A 109 -10.66 -52.33 -17.82
CA SER A 109 -11.05 -51.41 -18.90
C SER A 109 -9.89 -50.55 -19.41
N VAL A 110 -8.67 -50.82 -18.98
CA VAL A 110 -7.49 -50.00 -19.29
C VAL A 110 -6.41 -50.89 -19.87
N ALA A 111 -5.99 -50.57 -21.10
CA ALA A 111 -4.86 -51.21 -21.76
C ALA A 111 -3.61 -51.10 -20.87
N GLU A 112 -2.80 -52.17 -20.80
CA GLU A 112 -1.60 -52.25 -19.95
C GLU A 112 -0.68 -51.02 -20.07
N SER A 113 -0.61 -50.41 -21.25
CA SER A 113 0.18 -49.20 -21.51
C SER A 113 -0.25 -47.97 -20.68
N ARG A 114 -1.53 -47.85 -20.34
CA ARG A 114 -2.06 -46.75 -19.53
C ARG A 114 -1.96 -47.02 -18.03
N LEU A 115 -1.96 -48.29 -17.62
CA LEU A 115 -1.71 -48.68 -16.23
C LEU A 115 -0.29 -48.31 -15.80
N ALA A 116 0.71 -48.63 -16.63
CA ALA A 116 2.11 -48.28 -16.36
C ALA A 116 2.33 -46.76 -16.22
N MET A 117 1.58 -45.95 -16.97
CA MET A 117 1.64 -44.48 -16.88
C MET A 117 1.06 -43.97 -15.56
N LEU A 118 -0.08 -44.53 -15.11
CA LEU A 118 -0.71 -44.22 -13.83
C LEU A 118 0.15 -44.65 -12.63
N GLU A 119 0.77 -45.83 -12.72
CA GLU A 119 1.72 -46.31 -11.71
C GLU A 119 2.95 -45.40 -11.63
N SER A 120 3.47 -44.94 -12.77
CA SER A 120 4.59 -44.00 -12.84
C SER A 120 4.25 -42.65 -12.19
N ALA A 121 3.09 -42.07 -12.51
CA ALA A 121 2.64 -40.81 -11.91
C ALA A 121 2.44 -40.92 -10.39
N THR A 122 1.93 -42.07 -9.92
CA THR A 122 1.76 -42.37 -8.50
C THR A 122 3.10 -42.54 -7.78
N SER A 123 4.08 -43.16 -8.45
CA SER A 123 5.45 -43.31 -7.96
C SER A 123 6.16 -41.95 -7.81
N ASP A 124 6.00 -41.05 -8.78
CA ASP A 124 6.57 -39.70 -8.71
C ASP A 124 5.92 -38.85 -7.61
N LEU A 125 4.60 -38.98 -7.41
CA LEU A 125 3.90 -38.39 -6.26
C LEU A 125 4.49 -38.92 -4.94
N CYS A 126 4.69 -40.24 -4.83
CA CYS A 126 5.30 -40.85 -3.64
C CYS A 126 6.73 -40.37 -3.39
N ARG A 127 7.52 -40.19 -4.45
CA ARG A 127 8.90 -39.66 -4.38
C ARG A 127 8.91 -38.19 -3.94
N ALA A 128 7.97 -37.38 -4.41
CA ALA A 128 7.80 -36.00 -3.96
C ALA A 128 7.44 -35.91 -2.47
N LEU A 129 6.54 -36.78 -2.00
CA LEU A 129 6.17 -36.89 -0.58
C LEU A 129 7.35 -37.34 0.30
N GLY A 130 8.17 -38.28 -0.20
CA GLY A 130 9.40 -38.70 0.47
C GLY A 130 10.39 -37.54 0.65
N ARG A 131 10.54 -36.70 -0.38
CA ARG A 131 11.41 -35.50 -0.33
C ARG A 131 10.90 -34.45 0.67
N LEU A 132 9.59 -34.23 0.74
CA LEU A 132 8.99 -33.31 1.72
C LEU A 132 9.23 -33.78 3.17
N ASN A 133 9.13 -35.08 3.44
CA ASN A 133 9.47 -35.65 4.75
C ASN A 133 10.96 -35.49 5.09
N ALA A 134 11.86 -35.68 4.12
CA ALA A 134 13.30 -35.50 4.32
C ALA A 134 13.68 -34.03 4.61
N VAL A 135 13.04 -33.07 3.91
CA VAL A 135 13.24 -31.63 4.16
C VAL A 135 12.74 -31.24 5.56
N ALA A 136 11.60 -31.76 6.00
CA ALA A 136 11.09 -31.52 7.35
C ALA A 136 12.00 -32.09 8.45
N LEU A 137 12.64 -33.25 8.20
CA LEU A 137 13.64 -33.85 9.08
C LEU A 137 14.92 -32.98 9.16
N LEU A 138 15.38 -32.45 8.03
CA LEU A 138 16.55 -31.56 7.99
C LEU A 138 16.29 -30.20 8.65
N GLU A 139 15.08 -29.65 8.51
CA GLU A 139 14.68 -28.41 9.16
C GLU A 139 14.62 -28.57 10.69
N GLY A 140 14.16 -29.73 11.17
CA GLY A 140 14.21 -30.12 12.60
C GLY A 140 15.62 -30.32 13.15
N HIS A 141 16.58 -30.81 12.34
CA HIS A 141 17.97 -31.09 12.75
C HIS A 141 18.95 -29.92 12.55
N SER A 142 18.56 -28.85 11.87
CA SER A 142 19.41 -27.67 11.65
C SER A 142 19.92 -26.98 12.94
N LYS A 143 19.34 -27.30 14.10
CA LYS A 143 19.74 -26.77 15.42
C LYS A 143 20.86 -27.56 16.12
N THR A 144 21.31 -28.70 15.59
CA THR A 144 22.37 -29.51 16.23
C THR A 144 23.79 -29.27 15.70
N PHE A 145 23.96 -28.46 14.65
CA PHE A 145 25.28 -28.17 14.08
C PHE A 145 25.83 -26.83 14.57
N LYS A 146 26.81 -26.89 15.48
CA LYS A 146 27.62 -25.74 15.90
C LYS A 146 28.64 -25.45 14.80
N LEU A 147 28.49 -24.33 14.10
CA LEU A 147 29.43 -23.88 13.07
C LEU A 147 30.78 -23.54 13.72
N ILE A 148 31.79 -24.42 13.56
CA ILE A 148 33.16 -24.15 13.98
C ILE A 148 33.78 -23.21 12.95
N ARG A 149 34.00 -21.94 13.32
CA ARG A 149 34.80 -21.01 12.51
C ARG A 149 36.27 -21.40 12.57
N ARG A 150 36.85 -21.68 11.40
CA ARG A 150 38.30 -21.84 11.21
C ARG A 150 38.96 -20.47 11.25
N ALA A 151 39.93 -20.27 12.15
CA ALA A 151 40.70 -19.03 12.25
C ALA A 151 41.54 -18.82 10.98
N ALA A 152 41.42 -17.65 10.36
CA ALA A 152 42.32 -17.19 9.32
C ALA A 152 43.51 -16.48 9.98
N ASN A 153 44.72 -16.86 9.57
CA ASN A 153 45.98 -16.31 10.06
C ASN A 153 46.08 -14.81 9.78
N GLU A 154 46.19 -14.01 10.84
CA GLU A 154 46.42 -12.58 10.79
C GLU A 154 47.91 -12.29 11.03
N LYS A 155 48.54 -11.62 10.07
CA LYS A 155 49.97 -11.30 10.07
C LYS A 155 50.16 -9.93 10.74
N THR A 156 50.64 -9.96 11.99
CA THR A 156 51.01 -8.82 12.81
C THR A 156 52.01 -7.88 12.13
N THR A 157 51.72 -6.58 12.11
CA THR A 157 52.74 -5.51 12.17
C THR A 157 52.43 -4.62 13.36
N LYS A 158 53.35 -4.63 14.33
CA LYS A 158 53.36 -3.83 15.55
C LYS A 158 53.72 -2.38 15.20
N THR A 159 52.95 -1.42 15.72
CA THR A 159 53.52 -0.15 16.17
C THR A 159 52.84 0.24 17.48
N THR A 160 53.62 0.21 18.54
CA THR A 160 53.29 0.62 19.91
C THR A 160 53.13 2.13 19.96
N ASN A 161 52.11 2.63 20.66
CA ASN A 161 52.29 3.72 21.63
C ASN A 161 51.10 3.80 22.57
N THR A 162 51.45 3.75 23.85
CA THR A 162 50.59 3.74 25.03
C THR A 162 50.37 5.18 25.48
N THR A 163 49.11 5.60 25.72
CA THR A 163 48.80 6.56 26.78
C THR A 163 47.35 6.41 27.23
N SER A 164 47.23 6.32 28.54
CA SER A 164 46.05 6.06 29.37
C SER A 164 45.35 7.34 29.85
N TRP A 165 44.17 7.15 30.47
CA TRP A 165 43.32 8.10 31.25
C TRP A 165 42.41 9.00 30.41
N GLY A 166 41.13 9.23 30.74
CA GLY A 166 40.39 8.90 31.95
C GLY A 166 38.87 9.02 31.76
N ALA A 167 38.14 8.52 32.75
CA ALA A 167 36.69 8.43 32.81
C ALA A 167 36.06 9.65 33.49
N TRP A 168 34.99 10.22 32.93
CA TRP A 168 33.93 11.03 33.58
C TRP A 168 32.67 10.84 32.71
N GLY A 169 31.55 10.26 33.19
CA GLY A 169 30.44 10.96 33.87
C GLY A 169 29.76 11.96 32.91
N GLY A 170 28.51 11.91 32.48
CA GLY A 170 27.26 11.45 33.07
C GLY A 170 26.24 12.61 32.99
N TRP A 171 25.02 12.31 32.51
CA TRP A 171 23.74 13.06 32.65
C TRP A 171 23.30 14.16 31.65
N GLY A 172 21.99 14.11 31.34
CA GLY A 172 21.12 15.18 30.80
C GLY A 172 20.87 15.10 29.29
N GLY A 173 19.70 14.73 28.76
CA GLY A 173 18.36 15.19 29.11
C GLY A 173 17.94 16.31 28.16
N TRP A 174 17.58 15.98 26.90
CA TRP A 174 17.13 16.95 25.89
C TRP A 174 15.65 16.77 25.60
N GLY A 175 14.86 17.80 25.90
CA GLY A 175 13.51 17.99 25.39
C GLY A 175 13.58 18.70 24.04
N GLU A 176 12.93 18.13 23.03
CA GLU A 176 12.83 18.72 21.70
C GLU A 176 11.45 19.36 21.50
N GLY A 177 11.43 20.68 21.39
CA GLY A 177 10.34 21.43 20.77
C GLY A 177 10.54 21.45 19.27
N TRP A 178 9.58 20.92 18.51
CA TRP A 178 9.57 20.99 17.05
C TRP A 178 8.78 22.22 16.59
N VAL A 179 9.50 23.18 16.01
CA VAL A 179 8.91 24.31 15.26
C VAL A 179 8.87 23.92 13.78
N ASP A 180 7.67 23.90 13.22
CA ASP A 180 7.39 23.58 11.83
C ASP A 180 7.95 24.66 10.89
N THR A 181 9.13 24.40 10.31
CA THR A 181 9.74 25.28 9.30
C THR A 181 10.17 24.44 8.10
N SER A 182 9.26 24.26 7.15
CA SER A 182 9.58 23.70 5.84
C SER A 182 10.23 24.77 4.94
N CYS A 183 11.56 24.93 5.04
CA CYS A 183 12.34 25.64 4.02
C CYS A 183 12.83 24.66 2.94
N MET A 184 12.48 24.99 1.70
CA MET A 184 12.77 24.27 0.47
C MET A 184 14.24 24.50 0.07
N PHE A 185 15.10 23.49 0.13
CA PHE A 185 16.42 23.53 -0.51
C PHE A 185 16.33 22.87 -1.89
N LEU A 186 16.43 23.67 -2.95
CA LEU A 186 16.70 23.22 -4.31
C LEU A 186 18.21 23.09 -4.48
N LEU A 187 18.72 21.87 -4.56
CA LEU A 187 20.07 21.60 -5.07
C LEU A 187 19.96 21.13 -6.52
N THR A 188 20.35 22.01 -7.44
CA THR A 188 20.61 21.70 -8.84
C THR A 188 21.99 21.04 -8.97
N PHE A 189 22.04 19.83 -9.51
CA PHE A 189 23.30 19.18 -9.90
C PHE A 189 23.56 19.36 -11.40
N PRO A 190 24.78 19.72 -11.83
CA PRO A 190 25.13 19.80 -13.24
C PRO A 190 25.30 18.41 -13.85
N SER A 191 24.68 18.22 -15.02
CA SER A 191 24.80 17.02 -15.86
C SER A 191 26.18 16.97 -16.52
N LEU A 192 27.03 16.04 -16.08
CA LEU A 192 28.28 15.69 -16.77
C LEU A 192 27.99 14.57 -17.78
N LYS A 193 27.81 14.95 -19.05
CA LYS A 193 27.80 14.01 -20.18
C LYS A 193 29.24 13.50 -20.42
N LYS A 194 29.53 12.27 -19.97
CA LYS A 194 30.71 11.53 -20.43
C LYS A 194 30.32 10.63 -21.60
N LYS A 195 30.77 11.00 -22.79
CA LYS A 195 30.72 10.18 -24.01
C LYS A 195 31.80 9.11 -23.89
N VAL A 196 31.40 7.86 -23.69
CA VAL A 196 32.31 6.70 -23.75
C VAL A 196 32.12 6.06 -25.12
N GLU A 197 33.11 6.25 -25.98
CA GLU A 197 33.22 5.62 -27.28
C GLU A 197 33.93 4.27 -27.08
N VAL A 198 33.17 3.17 -27.11
CA VAL A 198 33.73 1.81 -27.06
C VAL A 198 33.94 1.34 -28.49
N ASN A 199 35.19 1.37 -28.93
CA ASN A 199 35.64 0.80 -30.18
C ASN A 199 36.02 -0.68 -29.94
N SER A 200 35.11 -1.61 -30.21
CA SER A 200 35.37 -3.05 -30.07
C SER A 200 35.48 -3.71 -31.45
N LYS A 201 36.68 -3.66 -32.02
CA LYS A 201 37.08 -4.40 -33.22
C LYS A 201 37.52 -5.82 -32.79
N ARG A 202 36.59 -6.78 -32.75
CA ARG A 202 36.92 -8.21 -32.59
C ARG A 202 37.21 -8.83 -33.96
N ARG A 203 38.42 -9.35 -34.13
CA ARG A 203 38.80 -10.25 -35.23
C ARG A 203 37.91 -11.50 -35.20
N ARG A 204 37.29 -11.83 -36.33
CA ARG A 204 36.77 -13.18 -36.61
C ARG A 204 37.98 -14.10 -36.73
N VAL A 205 37.99 -15.17 -35.93
CA VAL A 205 38.77 -16.37 -36.19
C VAL A 205 37.76 -17.38 -36.72
N ASP A 206 37.98 -17.85 -37.94
CA ASP A 206 37.16 -18.86 -38.58
C ASP A 206 37.29 -20.18 -37.83
N ALA A 207 36.21 -20.60 -37.17
CA ALA A 207 36.08 -21.93 -36.61
C ALA A 207 35.48 -22.88 -37.66
N PRO A 208 35.97 -24.12 -37.76
CA PRO A 208 35.47 -25.09 -38.72
C PRO A 208 34.01 -25.48 -38.44
N PRO A 209 33.27 -25.95 -39.46
CA PRO A 209 31.85 -26.26 -39.35
C PRO A 209 31.63 -27.38 -38.34
N ALA A 210 30.88 -27.08 -37.29
CA ALA A 210 30.41 -28.06 -36.33
C ALA A 210 29.37 -28.96 -37.02
N GLU A 211 29.60 -30.26 -36.95
CA GLU A 211 28.69 -31.29 -37.43
C GLU A 211 27.32 -31.19 -36.73
N PRO A 212 26.21 -31.53 -37.43
CA PRO A 212 24.88 -31.51 -36.87
C PRO A 212 24.77 -32.56 -35.75
N SER A 213 24.82 -32.10 -34.51
CA SER A 213 24.44 -32.88 -33.34
C SER A 213 22.98 -33.30 -33.51
N GLY A 214 22.75 -34.57 -33.89
CA GLY A 214 21.46 -35.23 -33.92
C GLY A 214 20.87 -35.39 -32.54
N ALA A 215 20.49 -34.27 -31.91
CA ALA A 215 19.61 -34.28 -30.76
C ALA A 215 18.24 -34.73 -31.28
N VAL A 216 17.94 -36.01 -31.08
CA VAL A 216 16.61 -36.60 -31.27
C VAL A 216 15.61 -35.74 -30.52
N ASP A 217 14.62 -35.20 -31.22
CA ASP A 217 13.53 -34.44 -30.60
C ASP A 217 12.93 -35.27 -29.47
N PRO A 218 12.73 -34.68 -28.27
CA PRO A 218 12.11 -35.42 -27.17
C PRO A 218 10.77 -35.97 -27.66
N PRO A 219 10.45 -37.24 -27.36
CA PRO A 219 9.21 -37.85 -27.82
C PRO A 219 8.02 -36.98 -27.41
N GLU A 220 7.24 -36.55 -28.41
CA GLU A 220 6.00 -35.81 -28.18
C GLU A 220 5.11 -36.63 -27.24
N LEU A 221 4.78 -36.04 -26.09
CA LEU A 221 3.82 -36.64 -25.18
C LEU A 221 2.46 -36.69 -25.90
N PRO A 222 1.77 -37.85 -25.91
CA PRO A 222 0.46 -37.95 -26.54
C PRO A 222 -0.51 -36.96 -25.90
N ASP A 223 -1.31 -36.30 -26.73
CA ASP A 223 -2.33 -35.36 -26.27
C ASP A 223 -3.26 -36.02 -25.25
N LEU A 224 -3.44 -35.36 -24.11
CA LEU A 224 -4.42 -35.78 -23.11
C LEU A 224 -5.82 -35.67 -23.73
N PRO A 225 -6.64 -36.72 -23.67
CA PRO A 225 -7.96 -36.67 -24.27
C PRO A 225 -8.87 -35.68 -23.51
N THR A 226 -9.66 -34.94 -24.28
CA THR A 226 -10.46 -33.78 -23.82
C THR A 226 -11.44 -34.12 -22.70
N ASP A 227 -11.90 -35.36 -22.65
CA ASP A 227 -12.78 -35.91 -21.61
C ASP A 227 -12.09 -36.03 -20.25
N VAL A 228 -10.81 -36.42 -20.20
CA VAL A 228 -10.01 -36.46 -18.95
C VAL A 228 -9.72 -35.04 -18.46
N MET A 229 -9.42 -34.13 -19.38
CA MET A 229 -9.28 -32.70 -19.06
C MET A 229 -10.60 -32.13 -18.48
N GLY A 230 -11.71 -32.36 -19.17
CA GLY A 230 -13.02 -31.80 -18.82
C GLY A 230 -13.69 -32.44 -17.61
N GLY A 231 -13.58 -33.76 -17.47
CA GLY A 231 -14.27 -34.54 -16.44
C GLY A 231 -13.50 -34.72 -15.14
N THR A 232 -12.16 -34.59 -15.16
CA THR A 232 -11.32 -34.89 -14.00
C THR A 232 -10.48 -33.69 -13.58
N LEU A 233 -9.69 -33.11 -14.49
CA LEU A 233 -8.76 -32.04 -14.12
C LEU A 233 -9.46 -30.69 -13.89
N LEU A 234 -10.40 -30.31 -14.77
CA LEU A 234 -11.13 -29.05 -14.63
C LEU A 234 -12.02 -29.00 -13.38
N PRO A 235 -12.72 -30.06 -12.95
CA PRO A 235 -13.43 -30.05 -11.67
C PRO A 235 -12.51 -29.94 -10.44
N PHE A 236 -11.25 -30.34 -10.53
CA PHE A 236 -10.26 -30.04 -9.48
C PHE A 236 -9.86 -28.55 -9.45
N ILE A 237 -9.98 -27.86 -10.59
CA ILE A 237 -9.74 -26.42 -10.72
C ILE A 237 -11.01 -25.60 -10.41
N ASN A 238 -12.19 -26.16 -10.64
CA ASN A 238 -13.46 -25.41 -10.57
C ASN A 238 -14.31 -25.84 -9.37
N GLY A 239 -14.03 -26.98 -8.76
CA GLY A 239 -14.93 -27.66 -7.83
C GLY A 239 -15.18 -26.95 -6.51
N HIS A 240 -14.35 -25.98 -6.10
CA HIS A 240 -14.47 -25.26 -4.83
C HIS A 240 -14.22 -23.75 -5.00
N HIS A 241 -15.04 -23.09 -5.82
CA HIS A 241 -14.99 -21.63 -6.01
C HIS A 241 -15.16 -20.82 -4.70
N ASP A 242 -15.77 -21.40 -3.66
CA ASP A 242 -15.98 -20.75 -2.36
C ASP A 242 -14.86 -21.04 -1.35
N ASP A 243 -13.98 -22.01 -1.61
CA ASP A 243 -12.85 -22.33 -0.73
C ASP A 243 -11.52 -21.95 -1.39
N ALA A 244 -11.09 -20.71 -1.13
CA ALA A 244 -9.83 -20.14 -1.59
C ALA A 244 -8.59 -20.99 -1.24
N ALA A 245 -8.70 -21.97 -0.33
CA ALA A 245 -7.62 -22.86 0.06
C ALA A 245 -7.35 -24.01 -0.94
N THR A 246 -8.27 -24.32 -1.86
CA THR A 246 -8.18 -25.54 -2.69
C THR A 246 -7.28 -25.41 -3.92
N LEU A 247 -7.18 -24.22 -4.52
CA LEU A 247 -6.22 -23.94 -5.60
C LEU A 247 -5.01 -23.17 -5.10
N THR A 248 -4.07 -23.94 -4.56
CA THR A 248 -2.73 -23.39 -4.34
C THR A 248 -2.12 -23.03 -5.70
N PRO A 249 -1.44 -21.87 -5.83
CA PRO A 249 -0.73 -21.50 -7.04
C PRO A 249 0.25 -22.58 -7.53
N GLN A 250 0.73 -23.44 -6.62
CA GLN A 250 1.67 -24.52 -6.91
C GLN A 250 1.01 -25.64 -7.75
N HIS A 251 -0.21 -26.04 -7.43
CA HIS A 251 -0.93 -27.06 -8.20
C HIS A 251 -1.25 -26.56 -9.61
N THR A 252 -1.72 -25.31 -9.74
CA THR A 252 -2.01 -24.70 -11.04
C THR A 252 -0.76 -24.55 -11.90
N ILE A 253 0.37 -24.17 -11.30
CA ILE A 253 1.66 -24.08 -12.01
C ILE A 253 2.13 -25.44 -12.52
N ALA A 254 1.98 -26.51 -11.72
CA ALA A 254 2.35 -27.85 -12.14
C ALA A 254 1.52 -28.30 -13.35
N LEU A 255 0.20 -28.05 -13.31
CA LEU A 255 -0.71 -28.36 -14.42
C LEU A 255 -0.38 -27.58 -15.69
N CYS A 256 -0.08 -26.28 -15.60
CA CYS A 256 0.33 -25.50 -16.78
C CYS A 256 1.61 -26.01 -17.47
N ARG A 257 2.38 -26.91 -16.84
CA ARG A 257 3.60 -27.49 -17.42
C ARG A 257 3.38 -28.85 -18.06
N THR A 258 2.21 -29.47 -17.94
CA THR A 258 1.99 -30.84 -18.44
C THR A 258 1.75 -30.88 -19.94
N SER A 259 0.96 -29.95 -20.49
CA SER A 259 0.73 -29.82 -21.94
C SER A 259 0.17 -28.44 -22.28
N GLU A 260 0.27 -28.05 -23.56
CA GLU A 260 -0.31 -26.81 -24.06
C GLU A 260 -1.83 -26.77 -23.91
N ALA A 261 -2.50 -27.90 -24.18
CA ALA A 261 -3.94 -28.04 -24.00
C ALA A 261 -4.37 -27.79 -22.53
N VAL A 262 -3.67 -28.40 -21.56
CA VAL A 262 -3.94 -28.17 -20.12
C VAL A 262 -3.68 -26.73 -19.75
N SER A 263 -2.57 -26.15 -20.23
CA SER A 263 -2.26 -24.74 -19.99
C SER A 263 -3.35 -23.82 -20.53
N GLY A 264 -3.83 -24.05 -21.76
CA GLY A 264 -4.89 -23.26 -22.38
C GLY A 264 -6.22 -23.35 -21.62
N ALA A 265 -6.59 -24.56 -21.15
CA ALA A 265 -7.80 -24.74 -20.34
C ALA A 265 -7.70 -24.02 -18.99
N VAL A 266 -6.56 -24.13 -18.31
CA VAL A 266 -6.30 -23.40 -17.05
C VAL A 266 -6.35 -21.89 -17.25
N GLU A 267 -5.77 -21.37 -18.35
CA GLU A 267 -5.82 -19.95 -18.66
C GLU A 267 -7.25 -19.45 -18.90
N ALA A 268 -8.06 -20.20 -19.65
CA ALA A 268 -9.45 -19.85 -19.91
C ALA A 268 -10.27 -19.77 -18.61
N ASP A 269 -10.08 -20.74 -17.71
CA ASP A 269 -10.74 -20.75 -16.40
C ASP A 269 -10.29 -19.59 -15.51
N LEU A 270 -8.97 -19.32 -15.43
CA LEU A 270 -8.43 -18.18 -14.68
C LEU A 270 -8.98 -16.85 -15.19
N VAL A 271 -9.10 -16.67 -16.52
CA VAL A 271 -9.71 -15.47 -17.12
C VAL A 271 -11.17 -15.34 -16.70
N ALA A 272 -11.96 -16.43 -16.78
CA ALA A 272 -13.35 -16.42 -16.37
C ALA A 272 -13.51 -16.07 -14.87
N ASN A 273 -12.65 -16.61 -14.01
CA ASN A 273 -12.64 -16.33 -12.58
C ASN A 273 -12.25 -14.88 -12.26
N ILE A 274 -11.21 -14.34 -12.92
CA ILE A 274 -10.82 -12.94 -12.76
C ILE A 274 -11.94 -12.02 -13.24
N ASP A 275 -12.55 -12.28 -14.40
CA ASP A 275 -13.70 -11.54 -14.92
C ASP A 275 -14.90 -11.59 -13.96
N SER A 276 -15.13 -12.73 -13.31
CA SER A 276 -16.17 -12.89 -12.29
C SER A 276 -15.89 -12.01 -11.06
N ILE A 277 -14.66 -12.02 -10.53
CA ILE A 277 -14.28 -11.18 -9.38
C ILE A 277 -14.41 -9.70 -9.72
N ILE A 278 -13.94 -9.27 -10.89
CA ILE A 278 -14.04 -7.88 -11.35
C ILE A 278 -15.50 -7.43 -11.40
N ARG A 279 -16.39 -8.22 -12.01
CA ARG A 279 -17.82 -7.90 -12.08
C ARG A 279 -18.48 -7.90 -10.70
N ARG A 280 -18.29 -8.95 -9.89
CA ARG A 280 -18.91 -9.12 -8.57
C ARG A 280 -18.54 -8.02 -7.57
N ASN A 281 -17.31 -7.51 -7.68
CA ASN A 281 -16.78 -6.47 -6.81
C ASN A 281 -16.93 -5.05 -7.37
N GLY A 282 -17.66 -4.88 -8.49
CA GLY A 282 -17.90 -3.56 -9.09
C GLY A 282 -16.65 -2.90 -9.66
N LEU A 283 -15.61 -3.67 -9.99
CA LEU A 283 -14.36 -3.17 -10.55
C LEU A 283 -14.44 -2.96 -12.07
N THR A 284 -15.54 -3.33 -12.72
CA THR A 284 -15.79 -3.07 -14.14
C THR A 284 -15.64 -1.57 -14.43
N GLY A 285 -14.82 -1.22 -15.43
CA GLY A 285 -14.52 0.17 -15.76
C GLY A 285 -13.51 0.85 -14.83
N VAL A 286 -13.11 0.21 -13.73
CA VAL A 286 -12.14 0.75 -12.76
C VAL A 286 -10.79 0.04 -12.86
N ILE A 287 -10.80 -1.28 -12.98
CA ILE A 287 -9.59 -2.10 -13.18
C ILE A 287 -9.77 -2.92 -14.46
N GLY A 288 -8.77 -2.84 -15.33
CA GLY A 288 -8.64 -3.63 -16.55
C GLY A 288 -7.40 -4.50 -16.47
N TYR A 289 -7.33 -5.54 -17.28
CA TYR A 289 -6.13 -6.40 -17.38
C TYR A 289 -5.95 -6.91 -18.80
N THR A 290 -6.35 -6.11 -19.79
CA THR A 290 -6.42 -6.51 -21.20
C THR A 290 -5.06 -6.96 -21.72
N GLN A 291 -3.99 -6.28 -21.33
CA GLN A 291 -2.63 -6.63 -21.72
C GLN A 291 -2.19 -8.00 -21.16
N LEU A 292 -2.53 -8.30 -19.91
CA LEU A 292 -2.26 -9.61 -19.31
C LEU A 292 -3.09 -10.70 -19.99
N ARG A 293 -4.37 -10.42 -20.23
CA ARG A 293 -5.33 -11.31 -20.90
C ARG A 293 -4.89 -11.66 -22.32
N GLN A 294 -4.40 -10.70 -23.11
CA GLN A 294 -4.04 -10.90 -24.51
C GLN A 294 -2.58 -11.33 -24.72
N SER A 295 -1.75 -11.38 -23.67
CA SER A 295 -0.35 -11.76 -23.84
C SER A 295 -0.21 -13.20 -24.35
N THR A 296 0.60 -13.44 -25.38
CA THR A 296 0.75 -14.76 -26.04
C THR A 296 2.01 -15.54 -25.63
N GLY A 297 2.66 -15.13 -24.53
CA GLY A 297 3.92 -15.75 -24.10
C GLY A 297 3.73 -16.92 -23.14
N VAL A 298 4.73 -17.81 -23.07
CA VAL A 298 4.83 -18.93 -22.11
C VAL A 298 4.70 -18.53 -20.63
N ARG A 299 4.79 -17.23 -20.33
CA ARG A 299 4.61 -16.66 -18.99
C ARG A 299 3.19 -16.19 -18.70
N ARG A 300 2.28 -16.18 -19.68
CA ARG A 300 0.88 -15.78 -19.53
C ARG A 300 0.17 -16.56 -18.42
N PRO A 301 0.25 -17.91 -18.33
CA PRO A 301 -0.46 -18.63 -17.29
C PRO A 301 0.00 -18.21 -15.90
N PHE A 302 1.32 -18.08 -15.72
CA PHE A 302 1.92 -17.65 -14.45
C PHE A 302 1.49 -16.24 -14.00
N ARG A 303 1.33 -15.32 -14.96
CA ARG A 303 0.83 -13.96 -14.68
C ARG A 303 -0.63 -14.00 -14.27
N LEU A 304 -1.46 -14.78 -14.96
CA LEU A 304 -2.88 -14.94 -14.64
C LEU A 304 -3.07 -15.63 -13.28
N ILE A 305 -2.30 -16.69 -12.97
CA ILE A 305 -2.30 -17.35 -11.66
C ILE A 305 -1.99 -16.35 -10.55
N ARG A 306 -0.97 -15.51 -10.74
CA ARG A 306 -0.57 -14.50 -9.76
C ARG A 306 -1.63 -13.40 -9.58
N LEU A 307 -2.23 -12.92 -10.67
CA LEU A 307 -3.31 -11.96 -10.61
C LEU A 307 -4.54 -12.55 -9.91
N HIS A 308 -4.95 -13.76 -10.30
CA HIS A 308 -6.05 -14.49 -9.68
C HIS A 308 -5.80 -14.68 -8.18
N TYR A 309 -4.60 -15.13 -7.79
CA TYR A 309 -4.19 -15.25 -6.39
C TYR A 309 -4.38 -13.94 -5.62
N LEU A 310 -3.92 -12.82 -6.18
CA LEU A 310 -4.07 -11.50 -5.58
C LEU A 310 -5.53 -11.08 -5.44
N MET A 311 -6.33 -11.32 -6.48
CA MET A 311 -7.75 -10.98 -6.50
C MET A 311 -8.53 -11.79 -5.44
N VAL A 312 -8.24 -13.08 -5.31
CA VAL A 312 -8.87 -13.96 -4.31
C VAL A 312 -8.40 -13.62 -2.90
N THR A 313 -7.09 -13.60 -2.66
CA THR A 313 -6.52 -13.32 -1.32
C THR A 313 -6.68 -11.86 -0.89
N GLY A 314 -6.98 -10.97 -1.82
CA GLY A 314 -7.32 -9.58 -1.55
C GLY A 314 -8.62 -9.44 -0.77
N GLY A 315 -9.55 -10.39 -0.81
CA GLY A 315 -10.83 -10.30 -0.09
C GLY A 315 -11.84 -9.38 -0.81
N ASP A 316 -12.54 -8.51 -0.07
CA ASP A 316 -13.55 -7.61 -0.64
C ASP A 316 -12.91 -6.37 -1.30
N TRP A 317 -12.95 -6.33 -2.63
CA TRP A 317 -12.39 -5.24 -3.43
C TRP A 317 -13.31 -4.04 -3.58
N ARG A 318 -14.60 -4.13 -3.21
CA ARG A 318 -15.60 -3.07 -3.44
C ARG A 318 -15.14 -1.74 -2.86
N GLY A 319 -14.48 -1.76 -1.70
CA GLY A 319 -13.93 -0.57 -1.06
C GLY A 319 -12.88 0.20 -1.89
N ASN A 320 -12.25 -0.40 -2.90
CA ASN A 320 -11.29 0.29 -3.78
C ASN A 320 -11.94 1.07 -4.91
N VAL A 321 -13.17 0.72 -5.32
CA VAL A 321 -13.89 1.44 -6.38
C VAL A 321 -13.95 2.95 -6.10
N PRO A 322 -14.47 3.41 -4.95
CA PRO A 322 -14.50 4.84 -4.64
C PRO A 322 -13.10 5.44 -4.50
N VAL A 323 -12.11 4.68 -3.99
CA VAL A 323 -10.72 5.16 -3.84
C VAL A 323 -10.09 5.46 -5.20
N LEU A 324 -10.31 4.60 -6.20
CA LEU A 324 -9.76 4.72 -7.54
C LEU A 324 -10.49 5.78 -8.36
N ARG A 325 -11.82 5.88 -8.24
CA ARG A 325 -12.60 6.97 -8.84
C ARG A 325 -12.16 8.32 -8.28
N LEU A 326 -12.01 8.43 -6.96
CA LEU A 326 -11.52 9.66 -6.33
C LEU A 326 -10.10 10.01 -6.78
N ALA A 327 -9.23 9.02 -6.97
CA ALA A 327 -7.92 9.24 -7.56
C ALA A 327 -8.00 9.80 -8.99
N ASN A 328 -8.94 9.30 -9.80
CA ASN A 328 -9.21 9.80 -11.15
C ASN A 328 -9.70 11.26 -11.13
N SER A 329 -10.72 11.56 -10.34
CA SER A 329 -11.29 12.91 -10.19
C SER A 329 -10.28 13.90 -9.56
N CYS A 330 -9.29 13.38 -8.81
CA CYS A 330 -8.14 14.14 -8.32
C CYS A 330 -6.98 14.27 -9.32
N ARG A 331 -7.13 13.72 -10.53
CA ARG A 331 -6.11 13.65 -11.60
C ARG A 331 -4.80 13.00 -11.15
N LYS A 332 -4.89 12.00 -10.27
CA LYS A 332 -3.76 11.20 -9.79
C LYS A 332 -3.46 10.00 -10.69
N ILE A 333 -4.47 9.54 -11.41
CA ILE A 333 -4.35 8.57 -12.50
C ILE A 333 -4.77 9.24 -13.80
N GLN A 334 -4.27 8.70 -14.92
CA GLN A 334 -4.50 9.29 -16.23
C GLN A 334 -5.91 9.02 -16.74
N HIS A 335 -6.40 7.80 -16.54
CA HIS A 335 -7.74 7.37 -16.91
C HIS A 335 -8.12 6.11 -16.12
N LEU A 336 -9.42 5.82 -16.09
CA LEU A 336 -10.00 4.54 -15.72
C LEU A 336 -10.51 3.82 -16.97
N PRO A 337 -10.46 2.48 -17.04
CA PRO A 337 -9.88 1.58 -16.05
C PRO A 337 -8.35 1.65 -15.95
N ILE A 338 -7.77 1.33 -14.79
CA ILE A 338 -6.33 1.09 -14.67
C ILE A 338 -6.00 -0.24 -15.32
N GLU A 339 -5.35 -0.21 -16.48
CA GLU A 339 -4.92 -1.42 -17.19
C GLU A 339 -3.71 -2.07 -16.51
N LEU A 340 -3.95 -3.22 -15.87
CA LEU A 340 -2.95 -3.99 -15.17
C LEU A 340 -1.95 -4.65 -16.14
N THR A 341 -0.68 -4.60 -15.77
CA THR A 341 0.47 -5.11 -16.53
C THR A 341 1.29 -6.09 -15.70
N ASN A 342 2.28 -6.71 -16.34
CA ASN A 342 3.23 -7.59 -15.65
C ASN A 342 4.04 -6.84 -14.58
N ASP A 343 4.35 -5.56 -14.80
CA ASP A 343 5.15 -4.77 -13.87
C ASP A 343 4.38 -4.52 -12.58
N ASP A 344 3.08 -4.27 -12.66
CA ASP A 344 2.20 -4.15 -11.49
C ASP A 344 2.26 -5.41 -10.63
N LEU A 345 2.16 -6.59 -11.26
CA LEU A 345 2.23 -7.87 -10.56
C LEU A 345 3.59 -8.04 -9.87
N GLN A 346 4.69 -7.62 -10.50
CA GLN A 346 6.03 -7.70 -9.92
C GLN A 346 6.19 -6.80 -8.70
N GLN A 347 5.67 -5.56 -8.77
CA GLN A 347 5.77 -4.58 -7.67
C GLN A 347 5.09 -5.05 -6.37
N VAL A 348 4.07 -5.91 -6.47
CA VAL A 348 3.38 -6.42 -5.28
C VAL A 348 4.27 -7.29 -4.38
N GLY A 349 5.33 -7.90 -4.93
CA GLY A 349 6.25 -8.77 -4.19
C GLY A 349 5.88 -10.26 -4.20
N SER A 350 6.51 -11.08 -3.37
CA SER A 350 6.27 -12.53 -3.34
C SER A 350 4.92 -12.88 -2.67
N ASN A 351 4.43 -14.11 -2.83
CA ASN A 351 3.22 -14.57 -2.14
C ASN A 351 3.33 -14.42 -0.62
N ALA A 352 4.50 -14.69 -0.03
CA ALA A 352 4.72 -14.48 1.39
C ALA A 352 4.55 -13.00 1.80
N VAL A 353 4.97 -12.04 0.96
CA VAL A 353 4.76 -10.61 1.20
C VAL A 353 3.27 -10.28 1.12
N ILE A 354 2.56 -10.80 0.12
CA ILE A 354 1.12 -10.64 -0.04
C ILE A 354 0.40 -11.15 1.21
N ASP A 355 0.66 -12.38 1.61
CA ASP A 355 -0.02 -13.04 2.73
C ASP A 355 0.23 -12.35 4.06
N SER A 356 1.40 -11.74 4.22
CA SER A 356 1.76 -10.99 5.43
C SER A 356 1.03 -9.64 5.58
N ARG A 357 0.39 -9.14 4.52
CA ARG A 357 -0.36 -7.88 4.53
C ARG A 357 -1.83 -8.12 4.89
N PRO A 358 -2.53 -7.16 5.50
CA PRO A 358 -3.98 -7.20 5.60
C PRO A 358 -4.66 -7.00 4.23
N PRO A 359 -5.94 -7.40 4.08
CA PRO A 359 -6.68 -7.33 2.81
C PRO A 359 -6.57 -5.98 2.08
N SER A 360 -6.92 -4.85 2.70
CA SER A 360 -6.88 -3.54 2.04
C SER A 360 -5.49 -3.12 1.55
N ILE A 361 -4.42 -3.51 2.26
CA ILE A 361 -3.04 -3.23 1.83
C ILE A 361 -2.63 -4.15 0.66
N ARG A 362 -3.03 -5.43 0.67
CA ARG A 362 -2.79 -6.34 -0.48
C ARG A 362 -3.39 -5.77 -1.75
N GLN A 363 -4.64 -5.32 -1.66
CA GLN A 363 -5.38 -4.75 -2.79
C GLN A 363 -4.72 -3.48 -3.30
N TYR A 364 -4.40 -2.54 -2.40
CA TYR A 364 -3.77 -1.27 -2.77
C TYR A 364 -2.38 -1.45 -3.36
N ALA A 365 -1.60 -2.44 -2.89
CA ALA A 365 -0.27 -2.74 -3.40
C ALA A 365 -0.26 -2.95 -4.93
N LEU A 366 -1.34 -3.51 -5.49
CA LEU A 366 -1.45 -3.81 -6.92
C LEU A 366 -1.32 -2.57 -7.81
N PHE A 367 -1.89 -1.44 -7.41
CA PHE A 367 -1.93 -0.23 -8.23
C PHE A 367 -1.22 0.98 -7.59
N SER A 368 -0.69 0.85 -6.36
CA SER A 368 -0.12 1.97 -5.61
C SER A 368 0.97 2.76 -6.34
N HIS A 369 1.86 2.06 -7.07
CA HIS A 369 2.97 2.67 -7.79
C HIS A 369 2.53 3.53 -8.98
N ARG A 370 1.30 3.35 -9.48
CA ARG A 370 0.72 4.16 -10.56
C ARG A 370 0.16 5.50 -10.09
N LEU A 371 0.00 5.67 -8.78
CA LEU A 371 -0.57 6.87 -8.16
C LEU A 371 0.49 7.95 -7.86
N GLY A 372 1.74 7.68 -8.22
CA GLY A 372 2.90 8.54 -8.01
C GLY A 372 3.68 8.24 -6.72
N GLU A 373 4.88 8.79 -6.62
CA GLU A 373 5.87 8.44 -5.59
C GLU A 373 5.35 8.59 -4.14
N ARG A 374 4.57 9.63 -3.87
CA ARG A 374 3.98 9.85 -2.52
C ARG A 374 2.92 8.84 -2.13
N MET A 375 2.34 8.15 -3.11
CA MET A 375 1.27 7.18 -2.95
C MET A 375 1.76 5.74 -3.14
N HIS A 376 3.02 5.56 -3.51
CA HIS A 376 3.61 4.26 -3.73
C HIS A 376 3.75 3.51 -2.40
N LEU A 377 3.20 2.29 -2.35
CA LEU A 377 3.34 1.39 -1.22
C LEU A 377 4.53 0.46 -1.46
N THR A 378 5.55 0.57 -0.62
CA THR A 378 6.74 -0.28 -0.65
C THR A 378 6.85 -1.08 0.63
N ARG A 379 7.72 -2.11 0.66
CA ARG A 379 8.05 -2.85 1.88
C ARG A 379 9.55 -2.76 2.13
N ASP A 380 9.93 -2.39 3.35
CA ASP A 380 11.34 -2.27 3.72
C ASP A 380 11.96 -3.62 4.11
N ALA A 381 13.28 -3.62 4.32
CA ALA A 381 14.03 -4.81 4.72
C ALA A 381 13.60 -5.39 6.09
N PHE A 382 12.89 -4.62 6.90
CA PHE A 382 12.32 -5.07 8.18
C PHE A 382 10.91 -5.62 8.03
N GLY A 383 10.42 -5.74 6.79
CA GLY A 383 9.07 -6.21 6.52
C GLY A 383 7.98 -5.22 6.91
N ARG A 384 8.28 -3.91 6.98
CA ARG A 384 7.28 -2.89 7.27
C ARG A 384 6.80 -2.25 5.98
N ASP A 385 5.49 -2.04 5.88
CA ASP A 385 4.92 -1.33 4.74
C ASP A 385 5.15 0.19 4.87
N ARG A 386 5.55 0.83 3.78
CA ARG A 386 5.82 2.27 3.71
C ARG A 386 5.02 2.89 2.57
N LEU A 387 4.18 3.86 2.89
CA LEU A 387 3.45 4.67 1.91
C LEU A 387 4.22 5.97 1.70
N GLY A 388 4.71 6.24 0.49
CA GLY A 388 5.47 7.46 0.18
C GLY A 388 6.61 7.74 1.16
N GLY A 389 7.36 6.70 1.52
CA GLY A 389 8.45 6.76 2.51
C GLY A 389 8.03 6.73 3.99
N GLY A 390 6.75 6.90 4.31
CA GLY A 390 6.24 6.87 5.70
C GLY A 390 5.81 5.48 6.12
N VAL A 391 6.30 5.00 7.27
CA VAL A 391 5.89 3.69 7.81
C VAL A 391 4.40 3.70 8.14
N VAL A 392 3.69 2.67 7.66
CA VAL A 392 2.29 2.40 7.97
C VAL A 392 2.26 1.26 8.99
N VAL A 393 1.69 1.52 10.16
CA VAL A 393 1.48 0.51 11.20
C VAL A 393 0.01 0.15 11.21
N VAL A 394 -0.33 -1.08 10.87
CA VAL A 394 -1.72 -1.56 10.90
C VAL A 394 -2.03 -2.05 12.30
N TYR A 395 -3.17 -1.64 12.83
CA TYR A 395 -3.63 -2.10 14.12
C TYR A 395 -4.25 -3.49 14.00
N THR A 396 -3.81 -4.37 14.88
CA THR A 396 -4.50 -5.62 15.22
C THR A 396 -5.67 -5.33 16.17
N GLU A 397 -6.58 -6.28 16.33
CA GLU A 397 -7.69 -6.20 17.30
C GLU A 397 -7.22 -5.89 18.73
N GLN A 398 -6.01 -6.32 19.10
CA GLN A 398 -5.44 -6.10 20.44
C GLN A 398 -4.77 -4.73 20.60
N THR A 399 -4.38 -4.11 19.49
CA THR A 399 -3.60 -2.85 19.48
C THR A 399 -4.40 -1.66 18.99
N VAL A 400 -5.64 -1.88 18.52
CA VAL A 400 -6.50 -0.83 18.00
C VAL A 400 -6.85 0.17 19.12
N PRO A 401 -6.70 1.48 18.88
CA PRO A 401 -7.16 2.48 19.84
C PRO A 401 -8.64 2.33 20.14
N ASP A 402 -9.06 2.53 21.40
CA ASP A 402 -10.44 2.29 21.86
C ASP A 402 -11.50 2.92 20.97
N ARG A 403 -11.25 4.14 20.49
CA ARG A 403 -12.15 4.89 19.59
C ARG A 403 -12.46 4.21 18.25
N TYR A 404 -11.61 3.28 17.81
CA TYR A 404 -11.77 2.54 16.55
C TYR A 404 -12.11 1.08 16.77
N ARG A 405 -12.17 0.62 18.02
CA ARG A 405 -12.39 -0.78 18.35
C ARG A 405 -13.73 -1.27 17.82
N ASP A 406 -14.78 -0.47 17.99
CA ASP A 406 -16.14 -0.81 17.58
C ASP A 406 -16.40 -0.54 16.08
N GLN A 407 -15.49 0.16 15.40
CA GLN A 407 -15.60 0.53 13.97
C GLN A 407 -14.63 -0.26 13.08
N SER A 408 -13.90 -1.22 13.64
CA SER A 408 -12.85 -1.94 12.92
C SER A 408 -13.47 -2.88 11.88
N ASP A 409 -13.32 -2.54 10.61
CA ASP A 409 -13.59 -3.44 9.49
C ASP A 409 -12.41 -4.40 9.31
N ALA A 410 -12.68 -5.71 9.36
CA ALA A 410 -11.67 -6.74 9.12
C ALA A 410 -11.09 -6.69 7.69
N ALA A 411 -11.82 -6.13 6.73
CA ALA A 411 -11.32 -5.89 5.38
C ALA A 411 -10.49 -4.60 5.27
N ASP A 412 -10.57 -3.69 6.25
CA ASP A 412 -9.92 -2.37 6.24
C ASP A 412 -9.51 -1.89 7.63
N HIS A 413 -8.52 -2.55 8.20
CA HIS A 413 -8.06 -2.25 9.56
C HIS A 413 -7.64 -0.79 9.76
N PRO A 414 -7.90 -0.23 10.96
CA PRO A 414 -7.30 1.04 11.39
C PRO A 414 -5.77 1.01 11.27
N CYS A 415 -5.16 2.16 11.02
CA CYS A 415 -3.70 2.25 10.87
C CYS A 415 -3.13 3.56 11.39
N ARG A 416 -1.81 3.58 11.63
CA ARG A 416 -1.03 4.76 12.02
C ARG A 416 0.01 5.10 10.97
N ARG A 417 0.16 6.39 10.66
CA ARG A 417 1.25 6.92 9.83
C ARG A 417 1.64 8.31 10.31
N TYR A 418 2.93 8.55 10.54
CA TYR A 418 3.47 9.83 11.05
C TYR A 418 2.78 10.33 12.34
N GLY A 419 2.42 9.42 13.25
CA GLY A 419 1.72 9.76 14.49
C GLY A 419 0.23 10.10 14.32
N PHE A 420 -0.32 9.99 13.11
CA PHE A 420 -1.76 10.09 12.85
C PHE A 420 -2.37 8.71 12.86
N ASP A 421 -3.43 8.54 13.64
CA ASP A 421 -4.29 7.36 13.65
C ASP A 421 -5.47 7.58 12.71
N TYR A 422 -5.70 6.62 11.82
CA TYR A 422 -6.77 6.61 10.82
C TYR A 422 -7.71 5.46 11.13
N GLY A 423 -9.03 5.71 11.03
CA GLY A 423 -10.04 4.67 11.26
C GLY A 423 -9.99 3.52 10.25
N SER A 424 -9.35 3.73 9.09
CA SER A 424 -9.12 2.66 8.10
C SER A 424 -7.91 2.98 7.22
N PHE A 425 -7.31 1.97 6.60
CA PHE A 425 -6.21 2.18 5.65
C PHE A 425 -6.69 2.90 4.39
N ARG A 426 -7.88 2.60 3.86
CA ARG A 426 -8.42 3.37 2.72
C ARG A 426 -8.69 4.83 3.09
N GLY A 427 -9.09 5.11 4.33
CA GLY A 427 -9.21 6.47 4.86
C GLY A 427 -7.88 7.23 4.83
N LEU A 428 -6.77 6.57 5.19
CA LEU A 428 -5.42 7.12 5.01
C LEU A 428 -5.14 7.46 3.54
N ILE A 429 -5.41 6.55 2.61
CA ILE A 429 -5.17 6.77 1.17
C ILE A 429 -5.95 7.98 0.65
N ILE A 430 -7.23 8.08 0.98
CA ILE A 430 -8.08 9.19 0.56
C ILE A 430 -7.57 10.53 1.11
N LYS A 431 -7.14 10.56 2.37
CA LYS A 431 -6.53 11.76 2.97
C LYS A 431 -5.26 12.19 2.21
N GLU A 432 -4.47 11.26 1.70
CA GLU A 432 -3.23 11.59 0.99
C GLU A 432 -3.47 12.16 -0.41
N TYR A 433 -4.49 11.67 -1.13
CA TYR A 433 -4.92 12.30 -2.40
C TYR A 433 -5.33 13.75 -2.19
N THR A 434 -6.14 13.97 -1.16
CA THR A 434 -6.71 15.27 -0.83
C THR A 434 -5.68 16.27 -0.30
N ALA A 435 -4.59 15.80 0.32
CA ALA A 435 -3.53 16.68 0.82
C ALA A 435 -2.67 17.32 -0.29
N SER A 436 -2.52 16.66 -1.45
CA SER A 436 -1.42 16.93 -2.38
C SER A 436 -1.72 17.89 -3.55
N ASN A 437 -2.98 18.14 -3.89
CA ASN A 437 -3.34 18.73 -5.21
C ASN A 437 -4.21 19.99 -5.18
N LEU A 438 -4.52 20.54 -4.00
CA LEU A 438 -5.63 21.47 -3.91
C LEU A 438 -5.20 22.90 -3.61
N ARG A 439 -5.67 23.82 -4.45
CA ARG A 439 -5.66 25.25 -4.19
C ARG A 439 -6.42 25.47 -2.88
N ARG A 440 -5.67 25.79 -1.82
CA ARG A 440 -6.22 26.05 -0.50
C ARG A 440 -6.75 27.48 -0.49
N LYS A 441 -8.04 27.63 -0.26
CA LYS A 441 -8.56 28.85 0.37
C LYS A 441 -8.87 28.48 1.81
N ASN A 442 -8.03 29.01 2.70
CA ASN A 442 -8.21 28.82 4.13
C ASN A 442 -9.08 29.94 4.65
N THR A 443 -10.05 29.60 5.47
CA THR A 443 -10.75 30.56 6.31
C THR A 443 -10.69 30.02 7.72
N ASN A 444 -10.03 30.76 8.59
CA ASN A 444 -10.08 30.50 10.02
C ASN A 444 -11.41 31.04 10.51
N VAL A 445 -12.32 30.15 10.86
CA VAL A 445 -13.61 30.51 11.43
C VAL A 445 -13.51 30.24 12.92
N SER A 446 -13.45 31.31 13.71
CA SER A 446 -13.49 31.23 15.17
C SER A 446 -14.94 31.00 15.62
N CYS A 447 -15.48 29.80 15.38
CA CYS A 447 -16.80 29.43 15.89
C CYS A 447 -16.68 28.18 16.76
N ALA A 448 -16.42 28.40 18.06
CA ALA A 448 -16.03 27.36 19.01
C ALA A 448 -17.18 26.40 19.40
N LEU A 449 -18.45 26.83 19.33
CA LEU A 449 -19.52 26.11 20.02
C LEU A 449 -20.15 24.94 19.24
N ARG A 450 -20.26 25.02 17.90
CA ARG A 450 -20.94 23.96 17.10
C ARG A 450 -19.99 22.98 16.43
N PHE A 451 -18.75 23.39 16.21
CA PHE A 451 -17.77 22.60 15.49
C PHE A 451 -17.47 21.22 16.11
N PRO A 452 -17.37 21.07 17.45
CA PRO A 452 -17.13 19.76 18.05
C PRO A 452 -18.24 18.76 17.71
N SER A 453 -19.51 19.17 17.73
CA SER A 453 -20.64 18.29 17.42
C SER A 453 -20.55 17.73 16.00
N LEU A 454 -20.20 18.56 15.01
CA LEU A 454 -20.03 18.11 13.62
C LEU A 454 -18.82 17.17 13.44
N LEU A 455 -17.73 17.43 14.16
CA LEU A 455 -16.52 16.62 14.08
C LEU A 455 -16.73 15.21 14.67
N PHE A 456 -17.53 15.09 15.72
CA PHE A 456 -17.77 13.83 16.45
C PHE A 456 -19.08 13.13 16.09
N GLN A 457 -19.92 13.71 15.23
CA GLN A 457 -21.15 13.09 14.77
C GLN A 457 -20.87 11.74 14.10
N GLU A 458 -21.68 10.71 14.34
CA GLU A 458 -21.46 9.41 13.71
C GLU A 458 -21.70 9.49 12.18
N PRO A 459 -20.88 8.81 11.35
CA PRO A 459 -21.15 8.69 9.92
C PRO A 459 -22.47 7.94 9.63
N PRO A 460 -23.14 8.21 8.51
CA PRO A 460 -22.83 9.21 7.49
C PRO A 460 -23.27 10.63 7.90
N LEU A 461 -22.52 11.64 7.44
CA LEU A 461 -22.95 13.03 7.55
C LEU A 461 -23.86 13.36 6.37
N GLY A 462 -25.18 13.35 6.60
CA GLY A 462 -26.18 13.62 5.56
C GLY A 462 -26.48 12.41 4.67
N ASP A 463 -27.11 12.65 3.53
CA ASP A 463 -27.62 11.64 2.58
C ASP A 463 -26.51 10.85 1.88
N GLY A 464 -25.80 10.00 2.63
CA GLY A 464 -24.88 9.00 2.09
C GLY A 464 -23.44 9.46 1.84
N CYS A 465 -23.05 10.68 2.25
CA CYS A 465 -21.67 11.13 2.09
C CYS A 465 -20.70 10.30 2.94
N ARG A 466 -19.64 9.81 2.30
CA ARG A 466 -18.57 9.10 2.99
C ARG A 466 -17.79 10.06 3.89
N THR A 467 -17.51 9.63 5.12
CA THR A 467 -16.68 10.41 6.05
C THR A 467 -15.46 9.62 6.51
N ILE A 468 -14.35 10.33 6.72
CA ILE A 468 -13.09 9.76 7.18
C ILE A 468 -12.64 10.53 8.41
N GLY A 469 -12.62 9.86 9.55
CA GLY A 469 -12.06 10.38 10.80
C GLY A 469 -10.59 10.00 10.95
N TYR A 470 -9.76 10.94 11.37
CA TYR A 470 -8.37 10.69 11.75
C TYR A 470 -7.90 11.66 12.83
N HIS A 471 -7.01 11.20 13.70
CA HIS A 471 -6.53 11.97 14.86
C HIS A 471 -5.01 11.97 14.90
N ASP A 472 -4.42 13.07 15.36
CA ASP A 472 -3.05 13.05 15.91
C ASP A 472 -3.12 13.27 17.44
N LEU A 473 -1.96 13.33 18.09
CA LEU A 473 -1.85 13.55 19.54
C LEU A 473 -2.54 14.81 20.04
N SER A 474 -2.81 15.77 19.16
CA SER A 474 -3.29 17.11 19.51
C SER A 474 -4.58 17.50 18.79
N SER A 475 -4.89 16.92 17.64
CA SER A 475 -5.95 17.41 16.78
C SER A 475 -6.83 16.29 16.26
N SER A 476 -8.13 16.55 16.27
CA SER A 476 -9.14 15.70 15.67
C SER A 476 -9.48 16.24 14.29
N ARG A 477 -9.54 15.37 13.30
CA ARG A 477 -9.77 15.75 11.91
C ARG A 477 -10.83 14.86 11.29
N ARG A 478 -11.61 15.46 10.41
CA ARG A 478 -12.63 14.77 9.62
C ARG A 478 -12.59 15.25 8.19
N LEU A 479 -12.84 14.32 7.27
CA LEU A 479 -13.03 14.58 5.86
C LEU A 479 -14.43 14.11 5.48
N VAL A 480 -15.18 14.92 4.74
CA VAL A 480 -16.50 14.56 4.18
C VAL A 480 -16.39 14.65 2.68
N ILE A 481 -16.54 13.52 1.99
CA ILE A 481 -16.46 13.48 0.53
C ILE A 481 -17.83 13.85 -0.03
N LEU A 482 -17.88 14.94 -0.80
CA LEU A 482 -19.11 15.44 -1.42
C LEU A 482 -19.31 14.90 -2.84
N CYS A 483 -18.21 14.72 -3.58
CA CYS A 483 -18.19 14.27 -4.97
C CYS A 483 -16.78 13.78 -5.33
N GLY A 484 -16.68 12.89 -6.31
CA GLY A 484 -15.44 12.29 -6.83
C GLY A 484 -15.36 10.77 -6.68
N GLU A 485 -16.29 10.16 -5.93
CA GLU A 485 -16.31 8.70 -5.72
C GLU A 485 -17.24 7.97 -6.70
N GLU A 486 -18.03 8.70 -7.49
CA GLU A 486 -18.98 8.13 -8.46
C GLU A 486 -18.41 8.05 -9.87
N ASP A 487 -19.02 7.20 -10.69
CA ASP A 487 -18.65 7.07 -12.10
C ASP A 487 -19.01 8.35 -12.86
N GLY A 488 -18.12 8.81 -13.73
CA GLY A 488 -18.30 10.06 -14.47
C GLY A 488 -18.05 11.35 -13.68
N ASP A 489 -17.65 11.29 -12.40
CA ASP A 489 -17.26 12.47 -11.65
C ASP A 489 -15.94 13.08 -12.21
N ASP A 490 -16.06 14.17 -12.95
CA ASP A 490 -14.93 14.89 -13.56
C ASP A 490 -14.05 15.66 -12.55
N PHE A 491 -14.52 15.82 -11.32
CA PHE A 491 -13.81 16.51 -10.25
C PHE A 491 -14.13 15.91 -8.90
N ALA A 492 -13.26 16.17 -7.92
CA ALA A 492 -13.48 15.84 -6.53
C ALA A 492 -13.88 17.10 -5.75
N ALA A 493 -14.80 16.95 -4.80
CA ALA A 493 -15.12 17.99 -3.82
C ALA A 493 -15.27 17.36 -2.43
N TYR A 494 -14.75 18.02 -1.40
CA TYR A 494 -14.83 17.53 -0.04
C TYR A 494 -14.73 18.66 0.99
N ILE A 495 -15.19 18.40 2.21
CA ILE A 495 -15.08 19.30 3.36
C ILE A 495 -14.06 18.71 4.33
N GLY A 496 -13.01 19.49 4.61
CA GLY A 496 -12.02 19.17 5.62
C GLY A 496 -12.31 19.92 6.92
N MET A 497 -12.32 19.21 8.03
CA MET A 497 -12.53 19.72 9.38
C MET A 497 -11.33 19.39 10.26
N ARG A 498 -10.88 20.33 11.09
CA ARG A 498 -9.84 20.14 12.10
C ARG A 498 -10.20 20.89 13.40
N LYS A 499 -10.08 20.22 14.55
CA LYS A 499 -10.11 20.82 15.89
C LYS A 499 -8.74 20.67 16.54
N TRP A 500 -8.19 21.74 17.10
CA TRP A 500 -6.93 21.77 17.86
C TRP A 500 -7.19 21.69 19.39
N PRO A 501 -6.15 21.49 20.22
CA PRO A 501 -6.31 21.42 21.68
C PRO A 501 -6.74 22.75 22.31
N ASP A 502 -6.42 23.88 21.67
CA ASP A 502 -6.76 25.23 22.13
C ASP A 502 -8.22 25.61 21.80
N GLU A 503 -9.06 24.61 21.51
CA GLU A 503 -10.46 24.75 21.07
C GLU A 503 -10.63 25.50 19.74
N SER A 504 -9.54 25.89 19.07
CA SER A 504 -9.64 26.44 17.72
C SER A 504 -10.12 25.36 16.74
N ALA A 505 -10.83 25.80 15.72
CA ALA A 505 -11.44 24.95 14.72
C ALA A 505 -11.22 25.50 13.31
N TYR A 506 -11.15 24.60 12.35
CA TYR A 506 -11.00 24.92 10.94
C TYR A 506 -11.91 24.04 10.11
N ILE A 507 -12.67 24.68 9.22
CA ILE A 507 -13.47 24.04 8.19
C ILE A 507 -13.08 24.61 6.83
N ALA A 508 -12.95 23.77 5.82
CA ALA A 508 -12.71 24.22 4.45
C ALA A 508 -13.35 23.28 3.42
N LEU A 509 -14.04 23.89 2.45
CA LEU A 509 -14.46 23.24 1.21
C LEU A 509 -13.29 23.24 0.23
N ARG A 510 -12.98 22.08 -0.35
CA ARG A 510 -11.90 21.94 -1.34
C ARG A 510 -12.42 21.21 -2.57
N THR A 511 -11.93 21.61 -3.75
CA THR A 511 -12.32 20.98 -5.03
C THR A 511 -11.22 21.00 -6.08
N THR A 512 -11.14 19.95 -6.90
CA THR A 512 -10.27 19.89 -8.09
C THR A 512 -10.92 20.46 -9.35
N GLY A 513 -12.19 20.85 -9.28
CA GLY A 513 -12.90 21.47 -10.40
C GLY A 513 -12.28 22.81 -10.79
N ALA A 514 -12.28 23.12 -12.08
CA ALA A 514 -11.87 24.44 -12.55
C ALA A 514 -12.87 25.52 -12.09
N PRO A 515 -12.39 26.75 -11.79
CA PRO A 515 -13.29 27.87 -11.54
C PRO A 515 -14.10 28.18 -12.81
N GLN A 516 -15.38 28.47 -12.65
CA GLN A 516 -16.27 28.81 -13.77
C GLN A 516 -16.16 30.28 -14.19
N GLN A 517 -15.63 31.13 -13.30
CA GLN A 517 -15.50 32.57 -13.50
C GLN A 517 -14.13 33.04 -13.04
N ILE A 518 -13.66 34.15 -13.62
CA ILE A 518 -12.47 34.86 -13.12
C ILE A 518 -12.89 35.57 -11.84
N GLY A 519 -12.17 35.29 -10.75
CA GLY A 519 -12.43 35.94 -9.47
C GLY A 519 -11.94 35.09 -8.31
N ASP A 520 -12.22 35.58 -7.11
CA ASP A 520 -11.85 34.93 -5.87
C ASP A 520 -13.08 34.59 -5.02
N GLY A 521 -13.03 33.44 -4.36
CA GLY A 521 -13.96 33.06 -3.31
C GLY A 521 -14.76 31.81 -3.69
N PRO A 522 -15.77 31.44 -2.89
CA PRO A 522 -16.65 30.32 -3.19
C PRO A 522 -17.53 30.55 -4.44
N ALA A 523 -17.83 31.81 -4.76
CA ALA A 523 -18.68 32.19 -5.90
C ALA A 523 -18.17 31.72 -7.26
N VAL A 524 -16.85 31.50 -7.44
CA VAL A 524 -16.29 30.97 -8.70
C VAL A 524 -16.48 29.45 -8.85
N PHE A 525 -17.07 28.78 -7.84
CA PHE A 525 -17.35 27.34 -7.82
C PHE A 525 -18.82 27.04 -7.44
N PRO A 526 -19.82 27.61 -8.13
CA PRO A 526 -21.21 27.61 -7.66
C PRO A 526 -21.80 26.20 -7.53
N GLN A 527 -21.43 25.27 -8.41
CA GLN A 527 -21.85 23.87 -8.32
C GLN A 527 -21.33 23.17 -7.05
N LYS A 528 -20.10 23.48 -6.62
CA LYS A 528 -19.44 22.82 -5.49
C LYS A 528 -19.95 23.37 -4.17
N VAL A 529 -20.24 24.67 -4.18
CA VAL A 529 -21.02 25.36 -3.14
C VAL A 529 -22.39 24.73 -2.98
N ALA A 530 -23.12 24.51 -4.07
CA ALA A 530 -24.45 23.87 -4.02
C ALA A 530 -24.37 22.45 -3.44
N MET A 531 -23.37 21.66 -3.83
CA MET A 531 -23.13 20.33 -3.23
C MET A 531 -22.92 20.42 -1.72
N ALA A 532 -22.04 21.31 -1.26
CA ALA A 532 -21.83 21.50 0.18
C ALA A 532 -23.13 21.90 0.90
N ARG A 533 -23.92 22.80 0.29
CA ARG A 533 -25.23 23.25 0.82
C ARG A 533 -26.27 22.14 0.91
N ASN A 534 -26.24 21.18 0.00
CA ASN A 534 -27.18 20.07 0.02
C ASN A 534 -26.76 18.98 1.03
N THR A 535 -25.47 18.83 1.29
CA THR A 535 -24.95 17.80 2.21
C THR A 535 -25.02 18.21 3.68
N MET A 536 -24.75 19.48 3.98
CA MET A 536 -24.68 19.96 5.35
C MET A 536 -25.96 20.68 5.77
N ASP A 537 -26.33 20.56 7.04
CA ASP A 537 -27.42 21.33 7.60
C ASP A 537 -27.11 22.84 7.56
N ARG A 538 -28.18 23.65 7.47
CA ARG A 538 -28.08 25.12 7.36
C ARG A 538 -27.10 25.74 8.36
N PRO A 539 -27.09 25.36 9.64
CA PRO A 539 -26.17 26.01 10.57
C PRO A 539 -24.71 25.53 10.45
N SER A 540 -24.44 24.33 9.91
CA SER A 540 -23.05 23.94 9.58
C SER A 540 -22.54 24.68 8.35
N LEU A 541 -23.44 25.06 7.44
CA LEU A 541 -23.10 25.92 6.30
C LEU A 541 -22.75 27.34 6.72
N GLU A 542 -23.39 27.86 7.77
CA GLU A 542 -23.05 29.18 8.35
C GLU A 542 -21.61 29.20 8.92
N LEU A 543 -21.00 28.03 9.17
CA LEU A 543 -19.58 27.92 9.54
C LEU A 543 -18.64 28.00 8.34
N LEU A 544 -19.14 27.84 7.11
CA LEU A 544 -18.33 28.01 5.92
C LEU A 544 -18.31 29.50 5.51
N PRO A 545 -17.17 30.01 5.02
CA PRO A 545 -17.03 31.43 4.68
C PRO A 545 -17.97 31.84 3.54
N ASN A 546 -18.88 32.79 3.79
CA ASN A 546 -19.81 33.42 2.82
C ASN A 546 -20.06 32.59 1.55
N ILE A 547 -20.56 31.37 1.73
CA ILE A 547 -20.95 30.47 0.65
C ILE A 547 -22.31 30.84 0.13
#